data_AF-W2S2B5-F1
#
_entry.id   AF-W2S2B5-F1
#
_cell.length_a   1.000
_cell.length_b   1.000
_cell.length_c   1.000
_cell.angle_alpha   90.00
_cell.angle_beta   90.00
_cell.angle_gamma   90.00
#
_symmetry.space_group_name_H-M   'P 1'
#
loop_
_entity.id
_entity.type
_entity.pdbx_description
1 polymer ?
#
loop_
_entity_poly.entity_id
_entity_poly.type
_entity_poly.pdbx_seq_one_letter_code
_entity_poly.pdbx_strand_id
1 'polypeptide(L)'
;MDAQIAEIKKLYDQSDESGRIAIKESLHDLVNSLEGPRGTMYQTFNAFVQLAVIRVGINIGLFGHLQSSIAEPLSVDELAEKTGAAPQLLGT
;
A
#
# COMPACT_ATOMS: atom_id res chain seq x y z
N MET A 1 4.41 -17.85 -9.06
CA MET A 1 4.25 -16.41 -8.75
C MET A 1 5.47 -15.90 -8.01
N ASP A 2 5.91 -16.57 -6.94
CA ASP A 2 7.10 -16.17 -6.17
C ASP A 2 8.39 -16.14 -6.99
N ALA A 3 8.58 -17.11 -7.90
CA ALA A 3 9.73 -17.14 -8.80
C ALA A 3 9.78 -15.92 -9.75
N GLN A 4 8.63 -15.55 -10.33
CA GLN A 4 8.53 -14.38 -11.21
C GLN A 4 8.76 -13.07 -10.46
N ILE A 5 8.24 -12.96 -9.23
CA ILE A 5 8.49 -11.80 -8.36
C ILE A 5 9.98 -11.70 -8.01
N ALA A 6 10.63 -12.82 -7.71
CA ALA A 6 12.07 -12.84 -7.40
C ALA A 6 12.92 -12.36 -8.59
N GLU A 7 12.55 -12.75 -9.80
CA GLU A 7 13.24 -12.33 -11.03
C GLU A 7 13.08 -10.82 -11.30
N ILE A 8 11.88 -10.28 -11.15
CA ILE A 8 11.61 -8.84 -11.30
C ILE A 8 12.40 -8.03 -10.26
N LYS A 9 12.45 -8.50 -9.01
CA LYS A 9 13.26 -7.86 -7.94
C LYS A 9 14.74 -7.85 -8.29
N LYS A 10 15.27 -8.97 -8.77
CA LYS A 10 16.68 -9.06 -9.21
C LYS A 10 16.97 -8.06 -10.33
N LEU A 11 16.08 -7.95 -11.32
CA LEU A 11 16.22 -6.98 -12.42
C LEU A 11 16.20 -5.53 -11.91
N TYR A 12 15.32 -5.22 -10.97
CA TYR A 12 15.24 -3.90 -10.34
C TYR A 12 16.51 -3.52 -9.57
N ASP A 13 17.05 -4.46 -8.78
CA ASP A 13 18.25 -4.23 -7.97
C ASP A 13 19.51 -4.03 -8.83
N GLN A 14 19.56 -4.68 -10.00
CA GLN A 14 20.65 -4.58 -10.98
C GLN A 14 20.57 -3.33 -11.87
N SER A 15 19.43 -2.63 -11.86
CA SER A 15 19.19 -1.47 -12.71
C SER A 15 19.63 -0.16 -12.04
N ASP A 16 20.01 0.81 -12.87
CA ASP A 16 20.14 2.20 -12.47
C ASP A 16 18.78 2.87 -12.28
N GLU A 17 18.76 4.15 -11.92
CA GLU A 17 17.50 4.86 -11.65
C GLU A 17 16.55 4.89 -12.85
N SER A 18 17.09 5.09 -14.06
CA SER A 18 16.30 5.08 -15.29
C SER A 18 15.68 3.69 -15.53
N GLY A 19 16.46 2.63 -15.39
CA GLY A 19 15.96 1.26 -15.52
C GLY A 19 14.91 0.92 -14.46
N ARG A 20 15.08 1.39 -13.21
CA ARG A 20 14.08 1.20 -12.14
C ARG A 20 12.76 1.89 -12.44
N ILE A 21 12.78 3.09 -13.02
CA ILE A 21 11.58 3.81 -13.46
C ILE A 21 10.90 3.02 -14.58
N ALA A 22 11.64 2.61 -15.61
CA ALA A 22 11.10 1.85 -16.74
C ALA A 22 10.47 0.52 -16.32
N ILE A 23 11.07 -0.17 -15.34
CA ILE A 23 10.50 -1.39 -14.75
C ILE A 23 9.17 -1.09 -14.05
N LYS A 24 9.10 -0.04 -13.23
CA LYS A 24 7.86 0.35 -12.52
C LYS A 24 6.75 0.71 -13.50
N GLU A 25 7.05 1.49 -14.54
CA GLU A 25 6.09 1.87 -15.58
C GLU A 25 5.58 0.63 -16.32
N SER A 26 6.48 -0.27 -16.75
CA SER A 26 6.10 -1.49 -17.45
C SER A 26 5.21 -2.41 -16.60
N LEU A 27 5.46 -2.50 -15.30
CA LEU A 27 4.61 -3.26 -14.38
C LEU A 27 3.23 -2.61 -14.20
N HIS A 28 3.18 -1.29 -14.14
CA HIS A 28 1.92 -0.55 -14.07
C HIS A 28 1.09 -0.75 -15.35
N ASP A 29 1.71 -0.65 -16.52
CA ASP A 29 1.06 -0.90 -17.80
C ASP A 29 0.55 -2.34 -17.91
N LEU A 30 1.34 -3.32 -17.42
CA LEU A 30 0.90 -4.70 -17.34
C LEU A 30 -0.36 -4.85 -16.47
N VAL A 31 -0.38 -4.24 -15.28
CA VAL A 31 -1.57 -4.23 -14.41
C VAL A 31 -2.77 -3.63 -15.14
N ASN A 32 -2.60 -2.47 -15.77
CA ASN A 32 -3.67 -1.80 -16.51
C ASN A 32 -4.18 -2.64 -17.69
N SER A 33 -3.30 -3.37 -18.38
CA SER A 33 -3.67 -4.24 -19.50
C SER A 33 -4.45 -5.49 -19.09
N LEU A 34 -4.20 -5.98 -17.87
CA LEU A 34 -4.86 -7.15 -17.30
C LEU A 34 -6.13 -6.76 -16.53
N GLU A 35 -6.29 -5.48 -16.20
CA GLU A 35 -7.45 -4.98 -15.49
C GLU A 35 -8.67 -4.89 -16.41
N GLY A 36 -9.76 -5.55 -16.02
CA GLY A 36 -11.03 -5.43 -16.73
C GLY A 36 -11.73 -4.09 -16.41
N PRO A 37 -12.74 -3.68 -17.21
CA PRO A 37 -13.43 -2.39 -17.04
C PRO A 37 -13.97 -2.13 -15.62
N ARG A 38 -14.38 -3.20 -14.92
CA ARG A 38 -14.83 -3.11 -13.52
C ARG A 38 -13.69 -2.76 -12.56
N GLY A 39 -12.50 -3.35 -12.74
CA GLY A 39 -11.34 -3.04 -11.91
C GLY A 39 -10.95 -1.57 -12.05
N THR A 40 -10.82 -1.11 -13.30
CA THR A 40 -10.46 0.28 -13.61
C THR A 40 -11.47 1.27 -13.04
N MET A 41 -12.77 0.93 -13.11
CA MET A 41 -13.83 1.69 -12.46
C MET A 41 -13.60 1.78 -10.94
N TYR A 42 -13.38 0.65 -10.26
CA TYR A 42 -13.13 0.64 -8.82
C TYR A 42 -11.87 1.41 -8.43
N GLN A 43 -10.76 1.25 -9.15
CA GLN A 43 -9.53 1.99 -8.89
C GLN A 43 -9.75 3.50 -9.02
N THR A 44 -10.43 3.92 -10.08
CA THR A 44 -10.71 5.34 -10.34
C THR A 44 -11.60 5.95 -9.24
N PHE A 45 -12.68 5.27 -8.85
CA PHE A 45 -13.58 5.79 -7.82
C PHE A 45 -12.95 5.78 -6.42
N ASN A 46 -12.13 4.78 -6.11
CA ASN A 46 -11.50 4.65 -4.80
C ASN A 46 -10.23 5.50 -4.63
N ALA A 47 -9.68 6.09 -5.69
CA ALA A 47 -8.48 6.92 -5.62
C ALA A 47 -8.60 8.06 -4.60
N PHE A 48 -9.78 8.71 -4.54
CA PHE A 48 -10.05 9.79 -3.58
C PHE A 48 -10.19 9.27 -2.13
N VAL A 49 -10.69 8.05 -1.96
CA VAL A 49 -10.83 7.42 -0.64
C VAL A 49 -9.46 7.15 -0.02
N GLN A 50 -8.48 6.72 -0.81
CA GLN A 50 -7.12 6.50 -0.32
C GLN A 50 -6.52 7.77 0.31
N LEU A 51 -6.66 8.92 -0.36
CA LEU A 51 -6.17 10.20 0.18
C LEU A 51 -6.86 10.58 1.49
N ALA A 52 -8.19 10.39 1.56
CA ALA A 52 -8.95 10.66 2.77
C ALA A 52 -8.51 9.75 3.94
N VAL A 53 -8.33 8.44 3.69
CA VAL A 53 -7.88 7.47 4.68
C VAL A 53 -6.45 7.77 5.15
N ILE A 54 -5.55 8.14 4.24
CA ILE A 54 -4.19 8.58 4.60
C ILE A 54 -4.27 9.79 5.53
N ARG A 55 -5.12 10.79 5.23
CA ARG A 55 -5.27 11.96 6.09
C ARG A 55 -5.81 11.60 7.48
N VAL A 56 -6.78 10.69 7.57
CA VAL A 56 -7.27 10.17 8.85
C VAL A 56 -6.13 9.47 9.61
N GLY A 57 -5.36 8.60 8.95
CA GLY A 57 -4.22 7.91 9.55
C GLY A 57 -3.15 8.87 10.08
N ILE A 58 -2.87 9.96 9.37
CA ILE A 58 -1.96 11.02 9.85
C ILE A 58 -2.54 11.70 11.09
N ASN A 59 -3.81 12.08 11.06
CA ASN A 59 -4.44 12.82 12.16
C ASN A 59 -4.52 12.03 13.46
N ILE A 60 -4.69 10.70 13.38
CA ILE A 60 -4.71 9.82 14.56
C ILE A 60 -3.32 9.28 14.95
N GLY A 61 -2.26 9.70 14.26
CA GLY A 61 -0.89 9.25 14.54
C GLY A 61 -0.60 7.80 14.15
N LEU A 62 -1.47 7.14 13.38
CA LEU A 62 -1.41 5.71 13.07
C LEU A 62 -0.04 5.28 12.53
N PHE A 63 0.47 5.98 11.52
CA PHE A 63 1.72 5.61 10.85
C PHE A 63 2.92 5.69 11.79
N GLY A 64 2.93 6.62 12.76
CA GLY A 64 4.00 6.74 13.75
C GLY A 64 4.01 5.58 14.74
N HIS A 65 2.83 5.13 15.18
CA HIS A 65 2.71 3.94 16.03
C HIS A 65 3.13 2.68 15.29
N LEU A 66 2.68 2.49 14.04
CA LEU A 66 3.09 1.34 13.22
C LEU A 66 4.61 1.31 12.98
N GLN A 67 5.22 2.47 12.69
CA GLN A 67 6.66 2.56 12.49
C GLN A 67 7.44 2.18 13.74
N SER A 68 6.95 2.57 14.92
CA SER A 68 7.60 2.28 16.20
C SER A 68 7.44 0.82 16.64
N SER A 69 6.48 0.09 16.06
CA SER A 69 6.15 -1.31 16.36
C SER A 69 6.48 -2.27 15.21
N ILE A 70 7.47 -1.95 14.36
CA ILE A 70 7.87 -2.81 13.22
C ILE A 70 8.21 -4.25 13.63
N ALA A 71 8.77 -4.44 14.82
CA ALA A 71 9.18 -5.76 15.31
C ALA A 71 8.00 -6.62 15.81
N GLU A 72 6.91 -6.00 16.24
CA GLU A 72 5.77 -6.68 16.87
C GLU A 72 4.46 -6.12 16.31
N PRO A 73 3.69 -6.93 15.53
CA PRO A 73 2.42 -6.48 14.98
C PRO A 73 1.45 -6.02 16.07
N LEU A 74 0.83 -4.85 15.87
CA LEU A 74 -0.19 -4.32 16.76
C LEU A 74 -1.56 -4.90 16.40
N SER A 75 -2.30 -5.33 17.40
CA SER A 75 -3.73 -5.65 17.29
C SER A 75 -4.58 -4.40 17.09
N VAL A 76 -5.83 -4.58 16.64
CA VAL A 76 -6.79 -3.47 16.48
C VAL A 76 -7.06 -2.79 17.83
N ASP A 77 -7.17 -3.56 18.91
CA ASP A 77 -7.41 -3.02 20.26
C ASP A 77 -6.23 -2.16 20.74
N GLU A 78 -4.99 -2.60 20.52
CA GLU A 78 -3.80 -1.80 20.85
C GLU A 78 -3.69 -0.54 20.00
N LEU A 79 -4.08 -0.60 18.73
CA LEU A 79 -4.15 0.58 17.87
C LEU A 79 -5.24 1.55 18.34
N ALA A 80 -6.40 1.03 18.75
CA ALA A 80 -7.49 1.85 19.28
C ALA A 80 -7.07 2.56 20.57
N GLU A 81 -6.38 1.86 21.48
CA GLU A 81 -5.83 2.45 22.69
C GLU A 81 -4.79 3.54 22.39
N LYS A 82 -3.85 3.28 21.47
CA LYS A 82 -2.77 4.21 21.13
C LYS A 82 -3.26 5.46 20.39
N THR A 83 -4.24 5.30 19.51
CA THR A 83 -4.71 6.36 18.60
C THR A 83 -5.95 7.08 19.12
N GLY A 84 -6.68 6.50 20.09
CA GLY A 84 -7.98 6.97 20.54
C GLY A 84 -9.12 6.80 19.52
N ALA A 85 -8.86 6.10 18.41
CA ALA A 85 -9.86 5.85 17.39
C ALA A 85 -10.79 4.69 17.79
N ALA A 86 -12.03 4.71 17.28
CA ALA A 86 -12.93 3.58 17.44
C ALA A 86 -12.35 2.33 16.74
N PRO A 87 -12.38 1.14 17.36
CA PRO A 87 -11.85 -0.09 16.77
C PRO A 87 -12.39 -0.34 15.35
N GLN A 88 -13.68 -0.09 15.12
CA GLN A 88 -14.36 -0.29 13.84
C GLN A 88 -13.82 0.59 12.70
N LEU A 89 -13.17 1.71 13.02
CA LEU A 89 -12.49 2.55 12.04
C LEU A 89 -11.14 1.96 11.62
N LEU A 90 -10.47 1.24 12.53
CA LEU A 90 -9.12 0.71 12.36
C LEU A 90 -9.13 -0.71 11.76
N GLY A 91 -10.18 -1.48 12.02
CA GLY A 91 -10.34 -2.84 11.52
C GLY A 91 -11.66 -3.45 11.96
N THR A 92 -11.99 -4.60 11.37
CA THR A 92 -13.14 -5.44 11.74
C THR A 92 -12.68 -6.68 12.47
#